data_AF-A0A1F8M8A8-F1
#
_entry.id   AF-A0A1F8M8A8-F1
#
_cell.length_a   1.000
_cell.length_b   1.000
_cell.length_c   1.000
_cell.angle_alpha   90.00
_cell.angle_beta   90.00
_cell.angle_gamma   90.00
#
_symmetry.space_group_name_H-M   'P 1'
#
loop_
_entity.id
_entity.type
_entity.pdbx_description
1 polymer ?
#
loop_
_entity_poly.entity_id
_entity_poly.type
_entity_poly.pdbx_seq_one_letter_code
_entity_poly.pdbx_strand_id
1 'polypeptide(L)'
;MNRELFEGDAAAFLEKAIKEYVATSPANCFESFDGGCIFDEPLVGFDDGDDAIFQDYKTIIGDFHLTPREALAKHLESKGSQKRPSEVSVISFVLPVTYETRLSLRKETMVPSLRWNHTRWRGQHFINELSRHVVSLLESLSFQAVAPELADFFKLENLPSGYASNWSQRHIAYAAGLGTFSLNDGFITERGMAMRCGSVVTDAGIPPSLRIYKDHLANCLFYRDGSCRRCAERCPAGAIGEQGHDKNKCLEFLFTKQKAILKELGREEGYIGRYLGCGLCQTKVPCEARIPPKTRDKHR
;
A
#
# COMPACT_ATOMS: atom_id res chain seq x y z
N MET A 1 12.62 -25.36 -15.85
CA MET A 1 12.44 -25.23 -14.39
C MET A 1 11.56 -24.04 -14.00
N ASN A 2 11.99 -22.77 -14.04
CA ASN A 2 11.14 -21.65 -13.59
C ASN A 2 9.84 -21.49 -14.40
N ARG A 3 9.91 -21.70 -15.73
CA ARG A 3 8.73 -21.64 -16.60
C ARG A 3 7.73 -22.78 -16.36
N GLU A 4 8.21 -24.00 -16.21
CA GLU A 4 7.34 -25.16 -15.91
C GLU A 4 6.65 -25.00 -14.54
N LEU A 5 7.37 -24.46 -13.54
CA LEU A 5 6.78 -24.16 -12.23
C LEU A 5 5.70 -23.07 -12.34
N PHE A 6 5.95 -22.02 -13.13
CA PHE A 6 4.98 -20.97 -13.39
C PHE A 6 3.74 -21.50 -14.13
N GLU A 7 3.93 -22.31 -15.16
CA GLU A 7 2.83 -22.89 -15.95
C GLU A 7 1.99 -23.89 -15.14
N GLY A 8 2.56 -24.52 -14.10
CA GLY A 8 1.83 -25.39 -13.19
C GLY A 8 0.92 -24.64 -12.20
N ASP A 9 1.42 -23.56 -11.59
CA ASP A 9 0.65 -22.67 -10.71
C ASP A 9 1.30 -21.28 -10.63
N ALA A 10 0.86 -20.37 -11.51
CA ALA A 10 1.43 -19.03 -11.63
C ALA A 10 1.27 -18.20 -10.34
N ALA A 11 0.13 -18.34 -9.66
CA ALA A 11 -0.18 -17.60 -8.44
C ALA A 11 0.75 -18.04 -7.29
N ALA A 12 0.84 -19.36 -7.04
CA ALA A 12 1.71 -19.89 -5.99
C ALA A 12 3.20 -19.62 -6.29
N PHE A 13 3.61 -19.70 -7.56
CA PHE A 13 4.98 -19.37 -7.97
C PHE A 13 5.33 -17.92 -7.63
N LEU A 14 4.49 -16.96 -8.03
CA LEU A 14 4.73 -15.54 -7.80
C LEU A 14 4.67 -15.17 -6.32
N GLU A 15 3.69 -15.71 -5.57
CA GLU A 15 3.60 -15.52 -4.12
C GLU A 15 4.90 -15.97 -3.44
N LYS A 16 5.37 -17.18 -3.77
CA LYS A 16 6.61 -17.73 -3.22
C LYS A 16 7.81 -16.85 -3.57
N ALA A 17 7.97 -16.48 -4.83
CA ALA A 17 9.09 -15.64 -5.27
C ALA A 17 9.12 -14.27 -4.58
N ILE A 18 7.94 -13.63 -4.42
CA ILE A 18 7.82 -12.35 -3.71
C ILE A 18 8.18 -12.51 -2.22
N LYS A 19 7.66 -13.54 -1.55
CA LYS A 19 7.96 -13.83 -0.13
C LYS A 19 9.45 -14.10 0.06
N GLU A 20 10.06 -14.91 -0.80
CA GLU A 20 11.50 -15.20 -0.77
C GLU A 20 12.34 -13.94 -0.96
N TYR A 21 12.00 -13.08 -1.94
CA TYR A 21 12.70 -11.82 -2.16
C TYR A 21 12.61 -10.90 -0.93
N VAL A 22 11.44 -10.78 -0.31
CA VAL A 22 11.27 -9.95 0.91
C VAL A 22 12.04 -10.51 2.11
N ALA A 23 12.08 -11.84 2.26
CA ALA A 23 12.79 -12.48 3.35
C ALA A 23 14.33 -12.39 3.22
N THR A 24 14.85 -12.33 2.00
CA THR A 24 16.29 -12.47 1.74
C THR A 24 16.98 -11.21 1.24
N SER A 25 16.24 -10.22 0.74
CA SER A 25 16.84 -9.01 0.19
C SER A 25 17.44 -8.13 1.29
N PRO A 26 18.74 -7.76 1.20
CA PRO A 26 19.36 -6.85 2.16
C PRO A 26 18.72 -5.46 2.14
N ALA A 27 18.03 -5.08 1.05
CA ALA A 27 17.32 -3.81 0.97
C ALA A 27 16.07 -3.74 1.86
N ASN A 28 15.58 -4.88 2.37
CA ASN A 28 14.54 -4.93 3.40
C ASN A 28 15.12 -4.79 4.82
N CYS A 29 16.41 -4.44 4.99
CA CYS A 29 17.04 -4.29 6.31
C CYS A 29 17.39 -2.82 6.62
N PHE A 30 17.31 -2.47 7.90
CA PHE A 30 17.72 -1.16 8.39
C PHE A 30 19.23 -1.08 8.63
N GLU A 31 20.00 -0.55 7.67
CA GLU A 31 21.43 -0.25 7.86
C GLU A 31 21.68 0.76 8.99
N SER A 32 20.79 1.74 9.17
CA SER A 32 20.95 2.84 10.13
C SER A 32 20.45 2.52 11.55
N PHE A 33 20.04 1.28 11.84
CA PHE A 33 19.52 0.88 13.14
C PHE A 33 20.15 -0.43 13.63
N ASP A 34 19.34 -1.41 14.01
CA ASP A 34 19.70 -2.71 14.58
C ASP A 34 19.90 -3.80 13.52
N GLY A 35 19.90 -3.44 12.22
CA GLY A 35 19.90 -4.41 11.12
C GLY A 35 18.56 -5.15 10.94
N GLY A 36 17.54 -4.85 11.75
CA GLY A 36 16.24 -5.48 11.66
C GLY A 36 15.50 -5.14 10.36
N CYS A 37 14.50 -5.96 10.01
CA CYS A 37 13.75 -5.77 8.78
C CYS A 37 12.85 -4.52 8.81
N ILE A 38 12.63 -3.93 7.63
CA ILE A 38 11.69 -2.84 7.40
C ILE A 38 10.25 -3.39 7.40
N PHE A 39 10.06 -4.49 6.68
CA PHE A 39 8.77 -5.18 6.54
C PHE A 39 8.84 -6.65 6.93
N ASP A 40 7.74 -7.15 7.49
CA ASP A 40 7.49 -8.57 7.74
C ASP A 40 7.12 -9.30 6.43
N GLU A 41 6.88 -10.61 6.51
CA GLU A 41 6.39 -11.43 5.39
C GLU A 41 5.16 -10.78 4.71
N PRO A 42 5.17 -10.67 3.36
CA PRO A 42 4.14 -9.98 2.63
C PRO A 42 2.86 -10.80 2.45
N LEU A 43 1.74 -10.10 2.24
CA LEU A 43 0.55 -10.68 1.62
C LEU A 43 0.63 -10.44 0.11
N VAL A 44 0.24 -11.44 -0.68
CA VAL A 44 0.20 -11.34 -2.14
C VAL A 44 -1.20 -11.73 -2.61
N GLY A 45 -1.74 -10.96 -3.54
CA GLY A 45 -3.05 -11.19 -4.13
C GLY A 45 -3.05 -10.83 -5.59
N PHE A 46 -4.00 -11.40 -6.32
CA PHE A 46 -4.10 -11.28 -7.77
C PHE A 46 -5.49 -10.83 -8.17
N ASP A 47 -5.59 -10.16 -9.31
CA ASP A 47 -6.89 -9.84 -9.90
C ASP A 47 -6.80 -9.87 -11.44
N ASP A 48 -7.95 -10.10 -12.07
CA ASP A 48 -8.10 -9.99 -13.51
C ASP A 48 -8.02 -8.51 -13.91
N GLY A 49 -7.14 -8.15 -14.83
CA GLY A 49 -6.94 -6.78 -15.27
C GLY A 49 -8.16 -6.13 -15.95
N ASP A 50 -9.19 -6.92 -16.27
CA ASP A 50 -10.48 -6.50 -16.80
C ASP A 50 -11.64 -6.60 -15.82
N ASP A 51 -11.39 -6.84 -14.52
CA ASP A 51 -12.46 -6.75 -13.51
C ASP A 51 -13.19 -5.39 -13.63
N ALA A 52 -14.52 -5.44 -13.70
CA ALA A 52 -15.38 -4.28 -13.80
C ALA A 52 -15.12 -3.22 -12.72
N ILE A 53 -14.59 -3.62 -11.56
CA ILE A 53 -14.22 -2.71 -10.48
C ILE A 53 -13.21 -1.64 -10.92
N PHE A 54 -12.36 -1.92 -11.92
CA PHE A 54 -11.41 -0.93 -12.42
C PHE A 54 -12.11 0.20 -13.19
N GLN A 55 -13.27 -0.06 -13.79
CA GLN A 55 -14.12 0.99 -14.36
C GLN A 55 -14.81 1.80 -13.27
N ASP A 56 -15.26 1.15 -12.18
CA ASP A 56 -15.83 1.84 -11.03
C ASP A 56 -14.81 2.83 -10.42
N TYR A 57 -13.52 2.47 -10.39
CA TYR A 57 -12.46 3.37 -9.90
C TYR A 57 -12.32 4.65 -10.72
N LYS A 58 -12.61 4.63 -12.02
CA LYS A 58 -12.63 5.85 -12.84
C LYS A 58 -13.77 6.79 -12.42
N THR A 59 -14.88 6.24 -11.93
CA THR A 59 -15.97 7.03 -11.37
C THR A 59 -15.68 7.49 -9.93
N ILE A 60 -15.09 6.62 -9.09
CA ILE A 60 -14.85 6.87 -7.67
C ILE A 60 -13.67 7.82 -7.43
N ILE A 61 -12.59 7.65 -8.21
CA ILE A 61 -11.34 8.41 -8.07
C ILE A 61 -11.28 9.55 -9.10
N GLY A 62 -11.72 9.27 -10.32
CA GLY A 62 -11.75 10.20 -11.44
C GLY A 62 -11.25 9.55 -12.74
N ASP A 63 -11.73 10.06 -13.88
CA ASP A 63 -11.50 9.48 -15.21
C ASP A 63 -10.01 9.40 -15.62
N PHE A 64 -9.15 10.14 -14.93
CA PHE A 64 -7.70 10.09 -15.11
C PHE A 64 -7.06 8.81 -14.56
N HIS A 65 -7.76 8.05 -13.70
CA HIS A 65 -7.28 6.81 -13.13
C HIS A 65 -7.16 5.74 -14.22
N LEU A 66 -6.05 5.00 -14.22
CA LEU A 66 -5.76 3.99 -15.20
C LEU A 66 -6.25 2.63 -14.72
N THR A 67 -6.98 1.94 -15.60
CA THR A 67 -7.18 0.48 -15.46
C THR A 67 -5.87 -0.28 -15.71
N PRO A 68 -5.75 -1.53 -15.23
CA PRO A 68 -4.60 -2.38 -15.54
C PRO A 68 -4.36 -2.54 -17.04
N ARG A 69 -5.42 -2.77 -17.83
CA ARG A 69 -5.33 -2.87 -19.29
C ARG A 69 -4.78 -1.59 -19.92
N GLU A 70 -5.25 -0.42 -19.50
CA GLU A 70 -4.73 0.87 -19.99
C GLU A 70 -3.27 1.09 -19.58
N ALA A 71 -2.88 0.72 -18.35
CA ALA A 71 -1.50 0.84 -17.88
C ALA A 71 -0.55 -0.05 -18.70
N LEU A 72 -0.95 -1.30 -18.99
CA LEU A 72 -0.15 -2.20 -19.81
C LEU A 72 -0.09 -1.73 -21.27
N ALA A 73 -1.21 -1.28 -21.83
CA ALA A 73 -1.24 -0.73 -23.20
C ALA A 73 -0.30 0.46 -23.35
N LYS A 74 -0.34 1.43 -22.42
CA LYS A 74 0.58 2.57 -22.40
C LYS A 74 2.05 2.15 -22.32
N HIS A 75 2.35 1.14 -21.52
CA HIS A 75 3.70 0.60 -21.41
C HIS A 75 4.18 -0.02 -22.74
N LEU A 76 3.34 -0.80 -23.40
CA LEU A 76 3.65 -1.41 -24.69
C LEU A 76 3.85 -0.37 -25.79
N GLU A 77 2.97 0.65 -25.83
CA GLU A 77 3.09 1.80 -26.72
C GLU A 77 4.43 2.53 -26.51
N SER A 78 4.84 2.76 -25.26
CA SER A 78 6.14 3.39 -24.96
C SER A 78 7.35 2.57 -25.39
N LYS A 79 7.19 1.24 -25.49
CA LYS A 79 8.21 0.31 -26.01
C LYS A 79 8.13 0.14 -27.55
N GLY A 80 7.24 0.87 -28.23
CA GLY A 80 7.00 0.74 -29.67
C GLY A 80 6.31 -0.57 -30.08
N SER A 81 5.73 -1.29 -29.12
CA SER A 81 5.03 -2.55 -29.36
C SER A 81 3.58 -2.32 -29.74
N GLN A 82 3.11 -3.01 -30.79
CA GLN A 82 1.70 -3.03 -31.19
C GLN A 82 0.94 -4.24 -30.61
N LYS A 83 1.56 -5.00 -29.70
CA LYS A 83 0.96 -6.18 -29.08
C LYS A 83 -0.32 -5.76 -28.33
N ARG A 84 -1.38 -6.54 -28.51
CA ARG A 84 -2.63 -6.42 -27.75
C ARG A 84 -2.85 -7.70 -26.97
N PRO A 85 -2.39 -7.76 -25.71
CA PRO A 85 -2.59 -8.95 -24.88
C PRO A 85 -4.06 -9.30 -24.72
N SER A 86 -4.38 -10.58 -24.90
CA SER A 86 -5.72 -11.12 -24.60
C SER A 86 -5.98 -11.14 -23.11
N GLU A 87 -4.98 -11.56 -22.33
CA GLU A 87 -5.03 -11.60 -20.87
C GLU A 87 -4.29 -10.41 -20.27
N VAL A 88 -4.82 -9.88 -19.17
CA VAL A 88 -4.15 -8.90 -18.33
C VAL A 88 -4.40 -9.34 -16.90
N SER A 89 -3.36 -9.37 -16.08
CA SER A 89 -3.48 -9.66 -14.65
C SER A 89 -2.79 -8.58 -13.83
N VAL A 90 -3.26 -8.38 -12.61
CA VAL A 90 -2.60 -7.52 -11.61
C VAL A 90 -2.10 -8.38 -10.46
N ILE A 91 -0.85 -8.13 -10.07
CA ILE A 91 -0.21 -8.71 -8.90
C ILE A 91 -0.10 -7.59 -7.86
N SER A 92 -0.76 -7.75 -6.71
CA SER A 92 -0.68 -6.83 -5.58
C SER A 92 0.10 -7.46 -4.45
N PHE A 93 0.97 -6.69 -3.81
CA PHE A 93 1.65 -7.12 -2.59
C PHE A 93 1.56 -6.06 -1.49
N VAL A 94 1.23 -6.52 -0.28
CA VAL A 94 1.17 -5.72 0.94
C VAL A 94 2.33 -6.12 1.83
N LEU A 95 3.08 -5.13 2.30
CA LEU A 95 4.25 -5.24 3.15
C LEU A 95 3.92 -4.74 4.56
N PRO A 96 3.62 -5.62 5.53
CA PRO A 96 3.34 -5.23 6.91
C PRO A 96 4.59 -4.63 7.56
N VAL A 97 4.42 -3.53 8.30
CA VAL A 97 5.52 -2.89 9.04
C VAL A 97 5.85 -3.70 10.29
N THR A 98 7.15 -3.93 10.53
CA THR A 98 7.66 -4.73 11.66
C THR A 98 7.18 -4.26 13.03
N TYR A 99 7.13 -5.18 13.99
CA TYR A 99 6.65 -4.90 15.34
C TYR A 99 7.44 -3.79 16.04
N GLU A 100 8.76 -3.80 15.92
CA GLU A 100 9.70 -2.85 16.53
C GLU A 100 9.42 -1.43 16.01
N THR A 101 9.19 -1.32 14.70
CA THR A 101 8.84 -0.08 14.04
C THR A 101 7.49 0.44 14.54
N ARG A 102 6.45 -0.41 14.59
CA ARG A 102 5.15 -0.03 15.14
C ARG A 102 5.27 0.40 16.59
N LEU A 103 5.99 -0.34 17.42
CA LEU A 103 6.23 -0.04 18.83
C LEU A 103 6.91 1.32 19.01
N SER A 104 7.87 1.66 18.16
CA SER A 104 8.53 2.96 18.20
C SER A 104 7.52 4.10 17.97
N LEU A 105 6.60 3.96 17.01
CA LEU A 105 5.63 5.00 16.68
C LEU A 105 4.47 5.09 17.69
N ARG A 106 4.11 3.98 18.36
CA ARG A 106 3.09 3.98 19.44
C ARG A 106 3.45 4.95 20.59
N LYS A 107 4.75 5.21 20.81
CA LYS A 107 5.27 6.11 21.85
C LYS A 107 5.12 7.59 21.49
N GLU A 108 4.97 7.89 20.20
CA GLU A 108 4.93 9.25 19.69
C GLU A 108 3.50 9.82 19.68
N THR A 109 3.38 11.15 19.78
CA THR A 109 2.10 11.86 19.80
C THR A 109 1.99 13.00 18.79
N MET A 110 3.10 13.62 18.37
CA MET A 110 3.09 14.80 17.49
C MET A 110 3.87 14.60 16.19
N VAL A 111 5.04 13.99 16.26
CA VAL A 111 5.94 13.73 15.12
C VAL A 111 6.20 12.24 14.98
N PRO A 112 6.50 11.69 13.79
CA PRO A 112 6.83 10.28 13.66
C PRO A 112 8.11 9.93 14.43
N SER A 113 8.27 8.66 14.78
CA SER A 113 9.55 8.18 15.30
C SER A 113 10.59 8.17 14.18
N LEU A 114 11.87 8.25 14.55
CA LEU A 114 12.97 8.17 13.58
C LEU A 114 12.90 6.86 12.76
N ARG A 115 12.66 5.73 13.42
CA ARG A 115 12.49 4.43 12.76
C ARG A 115 11.33 4.43 11.76
N TRP A 116 10.19 5.00 12.11
CA TRP A 116 9.04 5.10 11.20
C TRP A 116 9.30 6.00 9.99
N ASN A 117 10.03 7.11 10.17
CA ASN A 117 10.47 7.95 9.06
C ASN A 117 11.36 7.15 8.08
N HIS A 118 12.29 6.35 8.59
CA HIS A 118 13.12 5.49 7.75
C HIS A 118 12.30 4.40 7.06
N THR A 119 11.34 3.77 7.73
CA THR A 119 10.38 2.85 7.10
C THR A 119 9.67 3.49 5.91
N ARG A 120 9.27 4.78 6.02
CA ARG A 120 8.60 5.49 4.92
C ARG A 120 9.48 5.64 3.68
N TRP A 121 10.75 6.03 3.87
CA TRP A 121 11.64 6.38 2.76
C TRP A 121 12.44 5.20 2.24
N ARG A 122 13.13 4.46 3.13
CA ARG A 122 13.82 3.21 2.77
C ARG A 122 12.83 2.14 2.33
N GLY A 123 11.68 2.05 2.98
CA GLY A 123 10.63 1.12 2.56
C GLY A 123 10.03 1.44 1.19
N GLN A 124 9.93 2.72 0.78
CA GLN A 124 9.55 3.03 -0.61
C GLN A 124 10.63 2.59 -1.60
N HIS A 125 11.91 2.79 -1.27
CA HIS A 125 13.00 2.30 -2.10
C HIS A 125 12.91 0.78 -2.29
N PHE A 126 12.72 0.04 -1.20
CA PHE A 126 12.53 -1.40 -1.24
C PHE A 126 11.31 -1.83 -2.06
N ILE A 127 10.16 -1.17 -1.93
CA ILE A 127 8.97 -1.44 -2.76
C ILE A 127 9.30 -1.25 -4.25
N ASN A 128 10.05 -0.21 -4.60
CA ASN A 128 10.45 0.03 -5.98
C ASN A 128 11.39 -1.08 -6.49
N GLU A 129 12.32 -1.56 -5.67
CA GLU A 129 13.17 -2.70 -6.02
C GLU A 129 12.40 -4.01 -6.18
N LEU A 130 11.51 -4.34 -5.23
CA LEU A 130 10.64 -5.50 -5.33
C LEU A 130 9.76 -5.44 -6.59
N SER A 131 9.20 -4.26 -6.91
CA SER A 131 8.40 -4.07 -8.12
C SER A 131 9.22 -4.35 -9.39
N ARG A 132 10.47 -3.86 -9.46
CA ARG A 132 11.39 -4.15 -10.58
C ARG A 132 11.75 -5.64 -10.63
N HIS A 133 12.00 -6.26 -9.48
CA HIS A 133 12.30 -7.68 -9.41
C HIS A 133 11.16 -8.54 -9.98
N VAL A 134 9.92 -8.25 -9.60
CA VAL A 134 8.74 -8.96 -10.12
C VAL A 134 8.56 -8.73 -11.62
N VAL A 135 8.75 -7.49 -12.10
CA VAL A 135 8.74 -7.19 -13.55
C VAL A 135 9.81 -7.99 -14.29
N SER A 136 11.06 -7.98 -13.82
CA SER A 136 12.16 -8.73 -14.45
C SER A 136 11.94 -10.23 -14.41
N LEU A 137 11.33 -10.75 -13.36
CA LEU A 137 10.96 -12.17 -13.25
C LEU A 137 9.96 -12.55 -14.35
N LEU A 138 8.90 -11.76 -14.53
CA LEU A 138 7.89 -11.98 -15.57
C LEU A 138 8.47 -11.84 -16.98
N GLU A 139 9.31 -10.83 -17.21
CA GLU A 139 10.01 -10.64 -18.49
C GLU A 139 10.94 -11.82 -18.81
N SER A 140 11.62 -12.40 -17.80
CA SER A 140 12.44 -13.61 -17.98
C SER A 140 11.62 -14.85 -18.37
N LEU A 141 10.31 -14.83 -18.06
CA LEU A 141 9.34 -15.84 -18.46
C LEU A 141 8.64 -15.49 -19.79
N SER A 142 9.14 -14.48 -20.51
CA SER A 142 8.61 -13.98 -21.80
C SER A 142 7.25 -13.26 -21.73
N PHE A 143 6.82 -12.84 -20.55
CA PHE A 143 5.65 -11.98 -20.36
C PHE A 143 6.02 -10.49 -20.44
N GLN A 144 5.07 -9.67 -20.81
CA GLN A 144 5.13 -8.22 -20.66
C GLN A 144 4.68 -7.86 -19.25
N ALA A 145 5.41 -6.96 -18.61
CA ALA A 145 5.07 -6.50 -17.27
C ALA A 145 5.46 -5.04 -17.06
N VAL A 146 4.70 -4.35 -16.21
CA VAL A 146 4.98 -2.97 -15.81
C VAL A 146 4.59 -2.76 -14.35
N ALA A 147 5.42 -2.02 -13.60
CA ALA A 147 5.05 -1.46 -12.31
C ALA A 147 4.56 -0.02 -12.52
N PRO A 148 3.24 0.26 -12.46
CA PRO A 148 2.71 1.54 -12.91
C PRO A 148 3.28 2.76 -12.17
N GLU A 149 3.58 2.66 -10.88
CA GLU A 149 4.19 3.75 -10.08
C GLU A 149 5.64 4.09 -10.51
N LEU A 150 6.29 3.19 -11.26
CA LEU A 150 7.64 3.38 -11.79
C LEU A 150 7.66 3.76 -13.28
N ALA A 151 6.50 3.79 -13.94
CA ALA A 151 6.39 4.08 -15.36
C ALA A 151 6.29 5.59 -15.62
N ASP A 152 6.73 6.03 -16.79
CA ASP A 152 6.75 7.46 -17.18
C ASP A 152 5.35 8.10 -17.23
N PHE A 153 4.31 7.29 -17.41
CA PHE A 153 2.92 7.77 -17.40
C PHE A 153 2.36 8.00 -15.99
N PHE A 154 3.07 7.61 -14.93
CA PHE A 154 2.63 7.84 -13.56
C PHE A 154 2.59 9.33 -13.26
N LYS A 155 1.47 9.80 -12.69
CA LYS A 155 1.31 11.19 -12.32
C LYS A 155 0.40 11.38 -11.12
N LEU A 156 0.61 12.51 -10.47
CA LEU A 156 -0.25 13.03 -9.40
C LEU A 156 -1.16 14.12 -9.98
N GLU A 157 -2.45 14.01 -9.71
CA GLU A 157 -3.47 15.00 -9.96
C GLU A 157 -3.75 15.80 -8.68
N ASN A 158 -3.89 17.11 -8.82
CA ASN A 158 -4.27 17.99 -7.72
C ASN A 158 -5.78 18.23 -7.77
N LEU A 159 -6.53 17.59 -6.87
CA LEU A 159 -7.98 17.73 -6.77
C LEU A 159 -8.34 18.69 -5.62
N PRO A 160 -9.53 19.31 -5.61
CA PRO A 160 -9.98 20.13 -4.48
C PRO A 160 -9.94 19.38 -3.13
N SER A 161 -10.17 18.07 -3.16
CA SER A 161 -10.12 17.16 -2.01
C SER A 161 -8.70 16.71 -1.62
N GLY A 162 -7.66 17.26 -2.25
CA GLY A 162 -6.26 16.88 -2.08
C GLY A 162 -5.73 15.99 -3.21
N TYR A 163 -4.43 15.67 -3.17
CA TYR A 163 -3.75 14.92 -4.23
C TYR A 163 -4.29 13.49 -4.40
N ALA A 164 -4.38 13.06 -5.66
CA ALA A 164 -4.65 11.68 -6.07
C ALA A 164 -3.65 11.26 -7.16
N SER A 165 -3.31 9.98 -7.25
CA SER A 165 -2.50 9.44 -8.34
C SER A 165 -3.38 8.77 -9.38
N ASN A 166 -2.94 8.74 -10.64
CA ASN A 166 -3.59 7.96 -11.70
C ASN A 166 -3.45 6.44 -11.52
N TRP A 167 -2.75 5.99 -10.47
CA TRP A 167 -2.67 4.59 -10.06
C TRP A 167 -2.72 4.50 -8.53
N SER A 168 -3.64 3.71 -7.97
CA SER A 168 -3.85 3.66 -6.52
C SER A 168 -3.57 2.27 -5.95
N GLN A 169 -2.44 2.12 -5.26
CA GLN A 169 -2.00 0.85 -4.69
C GLN A 169 -3.03 0.20 -3.75
N ARG A 170 -3.77 1.01 -2.97
CA ARG A 170 -4.81 0.49 -2.06
C ARG A 170 -6.05 -0.02 -2.80
N HIS A 171 -6.43 0.63 -3.90
CA HIS A 171 -7.54 0.15 -4.72
C HIS A 171 -7.15 -1.13 -5.46
N ILE A 172 -5.90 -1.25 -5.92
CA ILE A 172 -5.37 -2.51 -6.44
C ILE A 172 -5.41 -3.61 -5.38
N ALA A 173 -4.97 -3.32 -4.14
CA ALA A 173 -5.02 -4.28 -3.05
C ALA A 173 -6.46 -4.67 -2.67
N TYR A 174 -7.44 -3.76 -2.78
CA TYR A 174 -8.86 -4.09 -2.60
C TYR A 174 -9.35 -5.04 -3.69
N ALA A 175 -9.00 -4.74 -4.95
CA ALA A 175 -9.37 -5.53 -6.11
C ALA A 175 -8.85 -6.96 -5.96
N ALA A 176 -7.58 -7.10 -5.56
CA ALA A 176 -6.91 -8.36 -5.25
C ALA A 176 -7.33 -9.04 -3.91
N GLY A 177 -8.37 -8.54 -3.23
CA GLY A 177 -8.92 -9.19 -2.03
C GLY A 177 -8.06 -9.09 -0.77
N LEU A 178 -7.12 -8.15 -0.68
CA LEU A 178 -6.13 -8.08 0.41
C LEU A 178 -6.58 -7.27 1.64
N GLY A 179 -7.71 -6.59 1.60
CA GLY A 179 -8.20 -5.79 2.73
C GLY A 179 -9.33 -4.84 2.35
N THR A 180 -9.64 -3.88 3.23
CA THR A 180 -10.66 -2.86 2.95
C THR A 180 -10.22 -1.48 3.47
N PHE A 181 -10.87 -0.41 3.02
CA PHE A 181 -10.63 0.95 3.47
C PHE A 181 -11.20 1.22 4.87
N SER A 182 -10.84 2.36 5.43
CA SER A 182 -11.18 2.75 6.80
C SER A 182 -11.31 4.27 6.97
N LEU A 183 -11.79 4.70 8.14
CA LEU A 183 -12.12 6.10 8.44
C LEU A 183 -10.98 7.11 8.18
N ASN A 184 -9.72 6.68 8.30
CA ASN A 184 -8.55 7.54 8.11
C ASN A 184 -7.94 7.44 6.69
N ASP A 185 -8.71 6.96 5.71
CA ASP A 185 -8.26 6.54 4.37
C ASP A 185 -7.19 5.43 4.36
N GLY A 186 -6.86 4.86 5.53
CA GLY A 186 -5.98 3.70 5.65
C GLY A 186 -6.65 2.44 5.12
N PHE A 187 -5.86 1.40 4.89
CA PHE A 187 -6.32 0.12 4.35
C PHE A 187 -6.00 -0.99 5.34
N ILE A 188 -7.01 -1.71 5.81
CA ILE A 188 -6.93 -2.73 6.84
C ILE A 188 -6.91 -4.10 6.17
N THR A 189 -5.76 -4.77 6.26
CA THR A 189 -5.58 -6.16 5.82
C THR A 189 -5.70 -7.12 6.99
N GLU A 190 -5.61 -8.43 6.74
CA GLU A 190 -5.49 -9.43 7.81
C GLU A 190 -4.27 -9.22 8.71
N ARG A 191 -3.22 -8.56 8.20
CA ARG A 191 -2.01 -8.16 8.95
C ARG A 191 -2.08 -6.73 9.50
N GLY A 192 -3.23 -6.08 9.38
CA GLY A 192 -3.51 -4.73 9.89
C GLY A 192 -3.15 -3.59 8.94
N MET A 193 -3.38 -2.36 9.39
CA MET A 193 -3.22 -1.16 8.57
C MET A 193 -1.81 -0.57 8.55
N ALA A 194 -0.95 -0.95 9.49
CA ALA A 194 0.44 -0.50 9.51
C ALA A 194 1.23 -1.26 8.45
N MET A 195 1.06 -0.85 7.19
CA MET A 195 1.63 -1.52 6.03
C MET A 195 1.90 -0.53 4.90
N ARG A 196 2.65 -1.02 3.91
CA ARG A 196 2.84 -0.36 2.62
C ARG A 196 2.44 -1.37 1.53
N CYS A 197 2.22 -0.91 0.30
CA CYS A 197 1.82 -1.80 -0.79
C CYS A 197 2.43 -1.35 -2.11
N GLY A 198 2.50 -2.30 -3.04
CA GLY A 198 2.90 -2.10 -4.43
C GLY A 198 2.12 -3.05 -5.34
N SER A 199 2.31 -2.87 -6.65
CA SER A 199 1.66 -3.72 -7.64
C SER A 199 2.41 -3.78 -8.97
N VAL A 200 2.22 -4.86 -9.70
CA VAL A 200 2.70 -5.07 -11.07
C VAL A 200 1.52 -5.51 -11.95
N VAL A 201 1.49 -5.03 -13.19
CA VAL A 201 0.52 -5.45 -14.22
C VAL A 201 1.27 -6.29 -15.25
N THR A 202 0.66 -7.37 -15.74
CA THR A 202 1.27 -8.28 -16.72
C THR A 202 0.27 -8.85 -17.72
N ASP A 203 0.76 -9.36 -18.85
CA ASP A 203 -0.04 -10.16 -19.80
C ASP A 203 -0.02 -11.67 -19.51
N ALA A 204 0.54 -12.11 -18.39
CA ALA A 204 0.38 -13.48 -17.94
C ALA A 204 -1.05 -13.71 -17.43
N GLY A 205 -1.69 -14.80 -17.85
CA GLY A 205 -2.94 -15.28 -17.25
C GLY A 205 -2.69 -15.81 -15.84
N ILE A 206 -3.18 -15.10 -14.82
CA ILE A 206 -3.03 -15.47 -13.41
C ILE A 206 -4.42 -15.54 -12.79
N PRO A 207 -4.80 -16.68 -12.16
CA PRO A 207 -6.10 -16.78 -11.50
C PRO A 207 -6.29 -15.69 -10.42
N PRO A 208 -7.43 -14.97 -10.42
CA PRO A 208 -7.67 -13.92 -9.44
C PRO A 208 -7.88 -14.50 -8.04
N SER A 209 -7.47 -13.74 -7.03
CA SER A 209 -7.74 -14.05 -5.63
C SER A 209 -9.21 -13.78 -5.29
N LEU A 210 -9.77 -14.53 -4.34
CA LEU A 210 -11.15 -14.32 -3.92
C LEU A 210 -11.29 -13.03 -3.12
N ARG A 211 -12.13 -12.10 -3.59
CA ARG A 211 -12.52 -10.90 -2.85
C ARG A 211 -13.62 -11.24 -1.82
N ILE A 212 -13.22 -11.58 -0.60
CA ILE A 212 -14.11 -12.11 0.46
C ILE A 212 -14.89 -11.05 1.27
N TYR A 213 -14.61 -9.76 1.08
CA TYR A 213 -15.21 -8.71 1.91
C TYR A 213 -16.59 -8.30 1.40
N LYS A 214 -17.53 -8.09 2.32
CA LYS A 214 -18.91 -7.66 2.01
C LYS A 214 -18.94 -6.33 1.25
N ASP A 215 -18.08 -5.40 1.63
CA ASP A 215 -17.95 -4.07 1.05
C ASP A 215 -16.55 -3.50 1.34
N HIS A 216 -16.25 -2.37 0.70
CA HIS A 216 -14.95 -1.71 0.77
C HIS A 216 -14.63 -1.07 2.13
N LEU A 217 -15.51 -1.14 3.13
CA LEU A 217 -15.34 -0.59 4.48
C LEU A 217 -15.43 -1.66 5.59
N ALA A 218 -15.60 -2.93 5.23
CA ALA A 218 -16.00 -4.01 6.13
C ALA A 218 -15.03 -4.26 7.32
N ASN A 219 -13.74 -3.98 7.18
CA ASN A 219 -12.75 -4.19 8.25
C ASN A 219 -12.67 -3.03 9.25
N CYS A 220 -13.32 -1.89 8.99
CA CYS A 220 -13.28 -0.73 9.88
C CYS A 220 -14.40 -0.77 10.92
N LEU A 221 -14.05 -0.85 12.20
CA LEU A 221 -15.02 -0.80 13.31
C LEU A 221 -15.97 0.40 13.24
N PHE A 222 -15.47 1.57 12.83
CA PHE A 222 -16.33 2.76 12.68
C PHE A 222 -17.50 2.51 11.73
N TYR A 223 -17.21 2.00 10.53
CA TYR A 223 -18.24 1.74 9.52
C TYR A 223 -19.05 0.48 9.81
N ARG A 224 -18.49 -0.47 10.55
CA ARG A 224 -19.16 -1.73 10.88
C ARG A 224 -20.17 -1.58 12.01
N ASP A 225 -19.82 -0.86 13.08
CA ASP A 225 -20.62 -0.79 14.31
C ASP A 225 -20.48 0.55 15.08
N GLY A 226 -19.77 1.54 14.53
CA GLY A 226 -19.57 2.85 15.17
C GLY A 226 -18.65 2.83 16.40
N SER A 227 -18.09 1.68 16.79
CA SER A 227 -17.46 1.53 18.10
C SER A 227 -16.03 2.08 18.22
N CYS A 228 -15.45 2.63 17.16
CA CYS A 228 -14.04 3.00 17.14
C CYS A 228 -13.79 4.30 16.39
N ARG A 229 -13.06 5.22 17.03
CA ARG A 229 -12.53 6.44 16.41
C ARG A 229 -11.07 6.69 16.82
N ARG A 230 -10.35 5.62 17.21
CA ARG A 230 -8.98 5.71 17.74
C ARG A 230 -7.99 6.36 16.77
N CYS A 231 -8.19 6.22 15.46
CA CYS A 231 -7.36 6.90 14.47
C CYS A 231 -7.52 8.43 14.51
N ALA A 232 -8.72 8.94 14.81
CA ALA A 232 -8.99 10.36 15.00
C ALA A 232 -8.36 10.88 16.30
N GLU A 233 -8.49 10.13 17.40
CA GLU A 233 -7.82 10.44 18.68
C GLU A 233 -6.29 10.50 18.55
N ARG A 234 -5.71 9.69 17.64
CA ARG A 234 -4.27 9.65 17.35
C ARG A 234 -3.81 10.75 16.38
N CYS A 235 -4.71 11.53 15.79
CA CYS A 235 -4.38 12.49 14.75
C CYS A 235 -3.94 13.84 15.34
N PRO A 236 -2.64 14.19 15.33
CA PRO A 236 -2.19 15.49 15.86
C PRO A 236 -2.69 16.69 15.05
N ALA A 237 -3.06 16.46 13.78
CA ALA A 237 -3.62 17.49 12.91
C ALA A 237 -5.11 17.73 13.17
N GLY A 238 -5.81 16.86 13.90
CA GLY A 238 -7.27 16.86 13.98
C GLY A 238 -7.92 16.77 12.60
N ALA A 239 -7.32 15.99 11.69
CA ALA A 239 -7.71 15.85 10.29
C ALA A 239 -8.65 14.66 10.03
N ILE A 240 -9.09 13.94 11.07
CA ILE A 240 -9.97 12.79 10.92
C ILE A 240 -11.19 13.02 11.80
N GLY A 241 -12.38 12.95 11.21
CA GLY A 241 -13.68 13.13 11.86
C GLY A 241 -14.67 12.03 11.45
N GLU A 242 -15.95 12.18 11.80
CA GLU A 242 -17.00 11.24 11.33
C GLU A 242 -17.18 11.28 9.82
N GLN A 243 -16.93 12.44 9.23
CA GLN A 243 -17.00 12.67 7.79
C GLN A 243 -15.78 12.14 7.02
N GLY A 244 -14.88 11.40 7.70
CA GLY A 244 -13.65 10.88 7.11
C GLY A 244 -12.43 11.75 7.35
N HIS A 245 -11.50 11.68 6.41
CA HIS A 245 -10.17 12.27 6.50
C HIS A 245 -10.04 13.53 5.63
N ASP A 246 -9.74 14.66 6.26
CA ASP A 246 -9.38 15.91 5.62
C ASP A 246 -7.92 15.86 5.17
N LYS A 247 -7.71 15.54 3.89
CA LYS A 247 -6.38 15.41 3.29
C LYS A 247 -5.63 16.74 3.29
N ASN A 248 -6.31 17.88 3.15
CA ASN A 248 -5.68 19.20 3.09
C ASN A 248 -5.12 19.58 4.47
N LYS A 249 -5.91 19.39 5.54
CA LYS A 249 -5.46 19.62 6.92
C LYS A 249 -4.32 18.69 7.33
N CYS A 250 -4.37 17.43 6.88
CA CYS A 250 -3.29 16.46 7.08
C CYS A 250 -2.00 16.90 6.35
N LEU A 251 -2.12 17.32 5.09
CA LEU A 251 -1.02 17.81 4.27
C LEU A 251 -0.37 19.06 4.89
N GLU A 252 -1.18 20.04 5.30
CA GLU A 252 -0.71 21.24 5.98
C GLU A 252 0.14 20.86 7.20
N PHE A 253 -0.36 19.96 8.06
CA PHE A 253 0.40 19.52 9.24
C PHE A 253 1.74 18.86 8.85
N LEU A 254 1.73 17.96 7.86
CA LEU A 254 2.91 17.23 7.40
C LEU A 254 4.01 18.16 6.88
N PHE A 255 3.64 19.16 6.07
CA PHE A 255 4.61 19.99 5.35
C PHE A 255 4.97 21.29 6.07
N THR A 256 4.08 21.82 6.92
CA THR A 256 4.29 23.13 7.55
C THR A 256 4.59 23.06 9.05
N LYS A 257 4.04 22.07 9.77
CA LYS A 257 4.09 22.05 11.25
C LYS A 257 5.12 21.05 11.80
N GLN A 258 5.21 19.84 11.24
CA GLN A 258 6.03 18.79 11.85
C GLN A 258 7.52 19.14 11.94
N LYS A 259 8.08 19.83 10.93
CA LYS A 259 9.49 20.20 10.94
C LYS A 259 9.83 21.18 12.07
N ALA A 260 8.96 22.17 12.30
CA ALA A 260 9.11 23.11 13.41
C ALA A 260 9.03 22.39 14.76
N ILE A 261 8.05 21.51 14.95
CA ILE A 261 7.91 20.70 16.17
C ILE A 261 9.13 19.81 16.39
N LEU A 262 9.65 19.17 15.34
CA LEU A 262 10.83 18.31 15.44
C LEU A 262 12.08 19.10 15.88
N LYS A 263 12.22 20.33 15.38
CA LYS A 263 13.27 21.28 15.76
C LYS A 263 13.15 21.72 17.21
N GLU A 264 11.94 22.11 17.65
CA GLU A 264 11.67 22.49 19.04
C GLU A 264 11.99 21.36 20.03
N LEU A 265 11.77 20.10 19.61
CA LEU A 265 12.11 18.92 20.40
C LEU A 265 13.61 18.57 20.36
N GLY A 266 14.42 19.23 19.52
CA GLY A 266 15.84 18.91 19.34
C GLY A 266 16.09 17.53 18.72
N ARG A 267 15.15 17.04 17.88
CA ARG A 267 15.15 15.66 17.35
C ARG A 267 15.39 15.59 15.84
N GLU A 268 15.95 16.63 15.23
CA GLU A 268 16.10 16.69 13.76
C GLU A 268 17.13 15.69 13.20
N GLU A 269 18.09 15.27 14.04
CA GLU A 269 19.18 14.40 13.64
C GLU A 269 18.69 13.04 13.12
N GLY A 270 19.27 12.59 12.01
CA GLY A 270 19.04 11.27 11.42
C GLY A 270 17.76 11.12 10.58
N TYR A 271 16.81 12.05 10.63
CA TYR A 271 15.61 11.99 9.79
C TYR A 271 15.98 12.18 8.31
N ILE A 272 15.27 11.46 7.44
CA ILE A 272 15.54 11.44 6.00
C ILE A 272 14.31 11.82 5.16
N GLY A 273 14.60 12.14 3.89
CA GLY A 273 13.62 12.39 2.85
C GLY A 273 13.02 13.80 2.88
N ARG A 274 12.07 14.05 1.97
CA ARG A 274 11.52 15.39 1.72
C ARG A 274 10.55 15.90 2.81
N TYR A 275 9.92 14.98 3.52
CA TYR A 275 9.01 15.23 4.63
C TYR A 275 9.02 14.02 5.59
N LEU A 276 8.56 14.22 6.82
CA LEU A 276 8.78 13.25 7.89
C LEU A 276 7.86 12.02 7.80
N GLY A 277 6.64 12.19 7.31
CA GLY A 277 5.63 11.14 7.15
C GLY A 277 5.04 10.71 8.49
N CYS A 278 3.85 11.22 8.85
CA CYS A 278 3.26 11.08 10.19
C CYS A 278 2.96 9.63 10.63
N GLY A 279 1.99 8.97 9.98
CA GLY A 279 1.57 7.60 10.31
C GLY A 279 0.94 7.36 11.69
N LEU A 280 0.85 8.35 12.59
CA LEU A 280 0.39 8.16 13.97
C LEU A 280 -1.01 7.53 14.08
N CYS A 281 -1.90 7.85 13.13
CA CYS A 281 -3.25 7.29 13.05
C CYS A 281 -3.29 5.80 12.65
N GLN A 282 -2.16 5.20 12.28
CA GLN A 282 -2.03 3.79 11.90
C GLN A 282 -1.48 2.91 13.03
N THR A 283 -1.01 3.51 14.14
CA THR A 283 -0.43 2.79 15.28
C THR A 283 -1.14 3.12 16.58
N LYS A 284 -1.06 2.21 17.56
CA LYS A 284 -1.81 2.29 18.82
C LYS A 284 -3.34 2.35 18.58
N VAL A 285 -3.80 1.68 17.53
CA VAL A 285 -5.22 1.54 17.15
C VAL A 285 -5.60 0.05 17.04
N PRO A 286 -6.88 -0.34 17.22
CA PRO A 286 -7.29 -1.75 17.23
C PRO A 286 -6.96 -2.53 15.94
N CYS A 287 -6.95 -1.83 14.80
CA CYS A 287 -6.67 -2.36 13.47
C CYS A 287 -5.20 -2.24 13.04
N GLU A 288 -4.29 -1.86 13.94
CA GLU A 288 -2.87 -1.61 13.60
C GLU A 288 -2.20 -2.84 12.98
N ALA A 289 -2.49 -4.04 13.50
CA ALA A 289 -1.76 -5.27 13.16
C ALA A 289 -2.66 -6.48 12.83
N ARG A 290 -3.97 -6.25 12.69
CA ARG A 290 -4.98 -7.27 12.37
C ARG A 290 -6.29 -6.61 11.96
N ILE A 291 -7.21 -7.41 11.42
CA ILE A 291 -8.63 -7.04 11.38
C ILE A 291 -9.16 -7.09 12.82
N PRO A 292 -9.74 -5.99 13.34
CA PRO A 292 -10.26 -5.97 14.70
C PRO A 292 -11.50 -6.87 14.82
N PRO A 293 -11.59 -7.74 15.84
CA PRO A 293 -12.75 -8.60 16.04
C PRO A 293 -14.01 -7.76 16.28
N LYS A 294 -15.18 -8.38 16.12
CA LYS A 294 -16.43 -7.82 16.66
C LYS A 294 -16.27 -7.61 18.15
N THR A 295 -16.53 -6.39 18.61
CA THR A 295 -16.78 -6.12 20.02
C THR A 295 -17.93 -7.06 20.41
N ARG A 296 -17.68 -7.98 21.35
CA ARG A 296 -18.78 -8.73 21.95
C ARG A 296 -19.69 -7.69 22.61
N ASP A 297 -20.99 -7.77 22.34
CA ASP A 297 -21.98 -6.94 23.05
C ASP A 297 -21.68 -7.05 24.54
N LYS A 298 -21.44 -5.90 25.19
CA LYS A 298 -21.26 -5.82 26.65
C LYS A 298 -22.58 -6.01 27.42
N HIS A 299 -23.51 -6.75 26.84
CA HIS A 299 -24.79 -7.14 27.42
C HIS A 299 -24.88 -8.67 27.46
N ARG A 300 -24.01 -9.29 28.25
CA ARG A 300 -24.20 -10.61 28.86
C ARG A 300 -23.53 -10.65 30.21
#